data_AF-W2QWU8-F1
#
_entry.id   AF-W2QWU8-F1
#
_cell.length_a   1.000
_cell.length_b   1.000
_cell.length_c   1.000
_cell.angle_alpha   90.00
_cell.angle_beta   90.00
_cell.angle_gamma   90.00
#
_symmetry.space_group_name_H-M   'P 1'
#
loop_
_entity.id
_entity.type
_entity.pdbx_description
1 polymer ?
#
loop_
_entity_poly.entity_id
_entity_poly.type
_entity_poly.pdbx_seq_one_letter_code
_entity_poly.pdbx_strand_id
1 'polypeptide(L)' 'MEGPYDTRSPNWLHEDYPHLFDGAYGNTPAALAAATTAASALFYFMTRRLWEDITAESETYFFEKMKERERESYDTV' A
#
# COMPACT_ATOMS: atom_id res chain seq x y z
N MET A 1 14.95 35.73 -5.65
CA MET A 1 15.23 34.29 -5.52
C MET A 1 13.86 33.63 -5.39
N GLU A 2 13.19 33.39 -6.52
CA GLU A 2 11.91 32.67 -6.56
C GLU A 2 12.23 31.18 -6.55
N GLY A 3 11.86 30.48 -5.48
CA GLY A 3 11.94 29.03 -5.45
C GLY A 3 10.97 28.43 -6.49
N PRO A 4 11.16 27.17 -6.92
CA PRO A 4 10.40 26.57 -8.04
C PRO A 4 8.92 26.27 -7.74
N TYR A 5 8.39 26.79 -6.63
CA TYR A 5 7.01 26.59 -6.23
C TYR A 5 6.43 27.93 -5.80
N ASP A 6 5.44 28.41 -6.56
CA ASP A 6 4.56 29.46 -6.10
C ASP A 6 3.96 29.06 -4.76
N THR A 7 3.92 30.00 -3.83
CA THR A 7 3.31 29.76 -2.52
C THR A 7 1.82 29.55 -2.76
N ARG A 8 1.36 28.31 -2.66
CA ARG A 8 -0.05 27.99 -2.87
C ARG A 8 -0.91 28.70 -1.82
N SER A 9 -2.03 29.27 -2.26
CA SER A 9 -3.09 29.78 -1.39
C SER A 9 -3.39 28.71 -0.32
N PRO A 10 -3.59 29.05 0.96
CA PRO A 10 -4.02 28.07 1.96
C PRO A 10 -5.26 27.26 1.55
N ASN A 11 -6.09 27.83 0.66
CA ASN A 11 -7.31 27.21 0.14
C ASN A 11 -7.14 26.54 -1.23
N TRP A 12 -5.91 26.39 -1.75
CA TRP A 12 -5.64 25.84 -3.09
C TRP A 12 -6.33 24.49 -3.34
N LEU A 13 -6.45 23.66 -2.30
CA LEU A 13 -7.07 22.34 -2.42
C LEU A 13 -8.57 22.43 -2.75
N HIS A 14 -9.26 23.43 -2.20
CA HIS A 14 -10.67 23.71 -2.50
C HIS A 14 -10.85 24.47 -3.81
N GLU A 15 -9.86 25.27 -4.23
CA GLU A 15 -9.89 26.03 -5.48
C GLU A 15 -9.66 25.11 -6.70
N ASP A 16 -8.63 24.26 -6.63
CA ASP A 16 -8.24 23.35 -7.72
C ASP A 16 -9.11 22.09 -7.76
N TYR A 17 -9.59 21.64 -6.60
CA TYR A 17 -10.43 20.45 -6.48
C TYR A 17 -11.69 20.76 -5.66
N PRO A 18 -12.59 21.60 -6.20
CA PRO A 18 -13.78 22.07 -5.48
C PRO A 18 -14.70 20.94 -5.04
N HIS A 19 -14.68 19.79 -5.72
CA HIS A 19 -15.51 18.63 -5.37
C HIS A 19 -14.75 17.49 -4.70
N LEU A 20 -13.49 17.69 -4.31
CA LEU A 20 -12.68 16.63 -3.68
C LEU A 20 -13.33 16.07 -2.42
N PHE A 21 -14.04 16.93 -1.69
CA PHE A 21 -14.76 16.60 -0.47
C PHE A 21 -16.28 16.68 -0.62
N ASP A 22 -16.77 17.15 -1.77
CA ASP A 22 -18.20 17.28 -2.04
C ASP A 22 -18.70 16.05 -2.80
N GLY A 23 -19.22 15.07 -2.06
CA GLY A 23 -19.88 13.88 -2.61
C GLY A 23 -19.85 12.71 -1.65
N ALA A 24 -20.40 11.56 -2.05
CA ALA A 24 -20.28 10.31 -1.30
C ALA A 24 -18.87 9.69 -1.45
N TYR A 25 -17.84 10.53 -1.35
CA TYR A 25 -16.45 10.12 -1.41
C TYR A 25 -15.97 9.87 0.02
N GLY A 26 -15.30 8.74 0.24
CA GLY A 26 -14.83 8.34 1.55
C GLY A 26 -15.02 6.86 1.81
N ASN A 27 -14.77 6.46 3.06
CA ASN A 27 -14.94 5.07 3.48
C ASN A 27 -16.40 4.65 3.31
N THR A 28 -16.62 3.51 2.68
CA THR A 28 -17.95 2.89 2.66
C THR A 28 -18.41 2.63 4.10
N PRO A 29 -19.73 2.58 4.37
CA PRO A 29 -20.22 2.25 5.70
C PRO A 29 -19.63 0.95 6.25
N ALA A 30 -19.37 -0.03 5.38
CA ALA A 30 -18.70 -1.29 5.73
C ALA A 30 -17.23 -1.10 6.12
N ALA A 31 -16.46 -0.29 5.36
CA ALA A 31 -15.08 0.03 5.69
C ALA A 31 -14.98 0.79 7.02
N LEU A 32 -15.91 1.71 7.28
CA LEU A 32 -15.97 2.44 8.55
C LEU A 32 -16.32 1.52 9.71
N ALA A 33 -17.28 0.60 9.53
CA ALA A 33 -17.65 -0.39 10.54
C ALA A 33 -16.52 -1.38 10.86
N ALA A 34 -15.67 -1.70 9.88
CA ALA A 34 -14.52 -2.56 10.09
C ALA A 34 -13.33 -1.82 10.75
N ALA A 35 -13.29 -0.49 10.72
CA ALA A 35 -12.18 0.30 11.27
C ALA A 35 -12.27 0.55 12.80
N THR A 36 -13.00 -0.30 13.54
CA THR A 36 -13.10 -0.21 15.01
C THR A 36 -11.77 -0.45 15.73
N THR A 37 -10.84 -1.16 15.08
CA THR A 37 -9.45 -1.33 15.51
C THR A 37 -8.50 -1.27 14.31
N ALA A 38 -7.22 -0.99 14.54
CA ALA A 38 -6.21 -1.04 13.49
C ALA A 38 -6.11 -2.43 12.81
N ALA A 39 -6.25 -3.50 13.60
CA ALA A 39 -6.21 -4.87 13.09
C ALA A 39 -7.43 -5.19 12.21
N SER A 40 -8.63 -4.82 12.65
CA SER A 40 -9.85 -5.06 11.87
C SER A 40 -9.90 -4.22 10.59
N ALA A 41 -9.36 -3.00 10.61
CA ALA A 41 -9.16 -2.20 9.40
C ALA A 41 -8.21 -2.91 8.41
N LEU A 42 -7.08 -3.43 8.91
CA LEU A 42 -6.12 -4.18 8.10
C LEU A 42 -6.81 -5.39 7.45
N PHE A 43 -7.48 -6.24 8.23
CA PHE A 43 -8.14 -7.44 7.71
C PHE A 43 -9.26 -7.13 6.72
N TYR A 44 -9.96 -6.00 6.85
CA TYR A 44 -10.99 -5.59 5.91
C TYR A 44 -10.42 -5.36 4.50
N PHE A 45 -9.24 -4.75 4.39
CA PHE A 45 -8.59 -4.50 3.10
C PHE A 45 -7.75 -5.68 2.60
N MET A 46 -7.30 -6.55 3.52
CA MET A 46 -6.53 -7.74 3.19
C MET A 46 -7.43 -8.89 2.70
N THR A 47 -7.88 -8.80 1.44
CA THR A 47 -8.69 -9.84 0.80
C THR A 47 -7.99 -11.20 0.77
N ARG A 48 -8.75 -12.29 0.72
CA ARG A 48 -8.21 -13.66 0.62
C ARG A 48 -7.20 -13.82 -0.52
N ARG A 49 -7.50 -13.27 -1.70
CA ARG A 49 -6.60 -13.31 -2.85
C ARG A 49 -5.25 -12.65 -2.56
N LEU A 50 -5.25 -11.51 -1.87
CA LEU A 50 -4.01 -10.82 -1.51
C LEU A 50 -3.14 -11.67 -0.57
N TRP A 51 -3.74 -12.42 0.35
CA TRP A 51 -3.00 -13.35 1.21
C TRP A 51 -2.41 -14.53 0.43
N GLU A 52 -3.17 -15.06 -0.53
CA GLU A 52 -2.71 -16.14 -1.42
C GLU A 52 -1.52 -15.65 -2.27
N ASP A 53 -1.60 -14.45 -2.83
CA ASP A 53 -0.52 -13.82 -3.60
C ASP A 53 0.74 -13.62 -2.73
N ILE A 54 0.59 -13.06 -1.53
CA ILE A 54 1.71 -12.86 -0.59
C ILE A 54 2.40 -14.19 -0.25
N THR A 55 1.61 -15.25 -0.06
CA THR A 55 2.15 -16.57 0.27
C THR A 55 2.96 -17.13 -0.89
N ALA A 56 2.40 -17.11 -2.10
CA ALA A 56 3.07 -17.62 -3.30
C ALA A 56 4.38 -16.89 -3.61
N GLU A 57 4.38 -15.55 -3.51
CA GLU A 57 5.59 -14.75 -3.72
C GLU A 57 6.64 -14.98 -2.63
N SER A 58 6.21 -15.15 -1.37
CA SER A 58 7.13 -15.45 -0.26
C SER A 58 7.81 -16.81 -0.44
N GLU A 59 7.06 -17.82 -0.85
CA GLU A 59 7.60 -19.15 -1.15
C GLU A 59 8.58 -19.10 -2.33
N THR A 60 8.21 -18.40 -3.40
CA THR A 60 9.07 -18.22 -4.58
C THR A 60 10.40 -17.58 -4.18
N TYR A 61 10.36 -16.46 -3.46
CA TYR A 61 11.55 -15.79 -2.95
C TYR A 61 12.40 -16.71 -2.06
N PHE A 62 11.77 -17.48 -1.17
CA PHE A 62 12.46 -18.43 -0.30
C PHE A 62 13.25 -19.47 -1.10
N PHE A 63 12.61 -20.10 -2.09
CA PHE A 63 13.26 -21.11 -2.94
C PHE A 63 14.37 -20.52 -3.80
N GLU A 64 14.19 -19.32 -4.34
CA GLU A 64 15.24 -18.60 -5.08
C GLU A 64 16.47 -18.34 -4.21
N LYS A 65 16.27 -17.85 -2.99
CA LYS A 65 17.38 -17.58 -2.06
C LYS A 65 18.09 -18.83 -1.55
N MET A 66 17.37 -19.94 -1.39
CA MET A 66 17.98 -21.24 -1.07
C MET A 66 18.90 -21.70 -2.21
N LYS A 67 18.41 -21.63 -3.46
CA LYS A 67 19.19 -22.02 -4.65
C LYS A 67 20.41 -21.13 -4.89
N GLU A 68 20.31 -19.84 -4.59
CA GLU A 68 21.43 -18.90 -4.65
C GLU A 68 22.55 -19.30 -3.69
N ARG A 69 22.22 -19.56 -2.42
CA ARG A 69 23.17 -20.00 -1.40
C ARG A 69 23.83 -21.34 -1.75
N GLU A 70 23.07 -22.28 -2.29
CA GLU A 70 23.63 -23.56 -2.76
C GLU A 70 24.65 -23.32 -3.86
N ARG A 71 24.34 -22.47 -4.86
CA ARG A 71 25.26 -22.14 -5.95
C ARG A 71 26.55 -21.47 -5.45
N GLU A 72 26.44 -20.50 -4.55
CA GLU A 72 27.61 -19.82 -3.96
C GLU A 72 28.53 -20.80 -3.20
N SER A 73 27.95 -21.82 -2.55
CA SER A 73 28.70 -22.87 -1.87
C SER A 73 29.44 -23.82 -2.82
N TYR A 74 28.98 -24.00 -4.06
CA TYR A 74 29.66 -24.83 -5.06
C TYR A 74 30.75 -24.07 -5.83
N ASP A 75 30.61 -22.75 -6.02
CA ASP A 75 31.61 -21.90 -6.68
C ASP A 75 32.84 -21.61 -5.80
N THR A 76 32.82 -22.00 -4.52
CA THR A 76 33.93 -21.82 -3.56
C THR A 76 34.79 -23.07 -3.33
N VAL A 77 34.57 -24.16 -4.09
CA VAL A 77 35.32 -25.44 -4.00
C VAL A 77 36.18 -25.68 -5.23
#